data_AF-A0A8D2FTC9-F1
#
_entry.id   AF-A0A8D2FTC9-F1
#
_cell.length_a   1.000
_cell.length_b   1.000
_cell.length_c   1.000
_cell.angle_alpha   90.00
_cell.angle_beta   90.00
_cell.angle_gamma   90.00
#
_symmetry.space_group_name_H-M   'P 1'
#
loop_
_entity.id
_entity.type
_entity.pdbx_description
1 polymer ?
#
loop_
_entity_poly.entity_id
_entity_poly.type
_entity_poly.pdbx_seq_one_letter_code
_entity_poly.pdbx_strand_id
1 'polypeptide(L)'
;MKTSVLLAITATCSDDWLLVRMKIRPFDNNTEVRIGDIHLGDNCPVTRLLSFNYEFSYPVTSCGIKKIMFQRNDDAILSEISYRPRSHTTYEFPVVCFVKRLKFPSAMHFGMSGFDANTLKEIPQKSKQESTAPTQSKTWAPNFKSVNKERLSKKSLHQ
;
A
#
# COMPACT_ATOMS: atom_id res chain seq x y z
N MET A 1 2.61 -14.15 33.15
CA MET A 1 3.39 -14.10 31.88
C MET A 1 2.55 -14.12 30.60
N LYS A 2 1.21 -14.28 30.61
CA LYS A 2 0.43 -14.47 29.36
C LYS A 2 -0.09 -13.18 28.69
N THR A 3 -0.22 -12.07 29.42
CA THR A 3 -0.93 -10.89 28.89
C THR A 3 -0.03 -9.94 28.07
N SER A 4 1.28 -9.91 28.32
CA SER A 4 2.19 -8.92 27.71
C SER A 4 2.57 -9.25 26.26
N VAL A 5 2.61 -10.54 25.91
CA VAL A 5 3.06 -11.04 24.60
C VAL A 5 2.16 -10.54 23.46
N LEU A 6 0.85 -10.44 23.68
CA LEU A 6 -0.09 -9.92 22.68
C LEU A 6 0.06 -8.41 22.42
N LEU A 7 0.58 -7.65 23.39
CA LEU A 7 0.80 -6.20 23.29
C LEU A 7 2.19 -5.84 22.72
N ALA A 8 2.99 -6.84 22.37
CA ALA A 8 4.32 -6.65 21.81
C ALA A 8 4.30 -6.41 20.30
N ILE A 9 3.21 -6.78 19.62
CA ILE A 9 3.06 -6.69 18.17
C ILE A 9 1.92 -5.76 17.79
N THR A 10 2.17 -4.97 16.75
CA THR A 10 1.13 -4.23 16.02
C THR A 10 1.24 -4.56 14.55
N ALA A 11 0.10 -4.73 13.88
CA ALA A 11 0.03 -5.05 12.47
C ALA A 11 -0.88 -4.07 11.74
N THR A 12 -0.50 -3.72 10.52
CA THR A 12 -1.30 -2.94 9.58
C THR A 12 -1.14 -3.57 8.21
N CYS A 13 -2.23 -3.70 7.46
CA CYS A 13 -2.22 -4.40 6.20
C CYS A 13 -3.15 -3.75 5.18
N SER A 14 -2.82 -3.97 3.91
CA SER A 14 -3.67 -3.75 2.75
C SER A 14 -3.81 -5.07 1.99
N ASP A 15 -4.46 -5.04 0.83
CA ASP A 15 -4.55 -6.21 -0.03
C ASP A 15 -3.18 -6.75 -0.48
N ASP A 16 -2.19 -5.86 -0.61
CA ASP A 16 -0.89 -6.15 -1.21
C ASP A 16 0.25 -6.19 -0.20
N TRP A 17 0.14 -5.48 0.93
CA TRP A 17 1.23 -5.28 1.88
C TRP A 17 0.84 -5.63 3.31
N LEU A 18 1.78 -6.24 4.04
CA LEU A 18 1.74 -6.44 5.48
C LEU A 18 2.88 -5.67 6.14
N LEU A 19 2.52 -4.79 7.07
CA LEU A 19 3.43 -4.06 7.94
C LEU A 19 3.25 -4.56 9.37
N VAL A 20 4.32 -5.10 9.97
CA VAL A 20 4.33 -5.58 11.35
C VAL A 20 5.39 -4.85 12.13
N ARG A 21 5.05 -4.38 13.33
CA ARG A 21 5.99 -3.79 14.27
C ARG A 21 6.00 -4.59 15.56
N MET A 22 7.18 -5.05 15.93
CA MET A 22 7.44 -5.78 17.17
C MET A 22 8.31 -4.93 18.10
N LYS A 23 7.94 -4.82 19.37
CA LYS A 23 8.77 -4.15 20.38
C LYS A 23 10.13 -4.86 20.48
N ILE A 24 11.21 -4.08 20.57
CA ILE A 24 12.57 -4.61 20.81
C ILE A 24 12.64 -5.41 22.12
N ARG A 25 11.80 -5.03 23.09
CA ARG A 25 11.66 -5.70 24.39
C ARG A 25 10.21 -6.19 24.53
N PRO A 26 9.87 -7.36 23.97
CA PRO A 26 8.50 -7.86 23.94
C PRO A 26 8.06 -8.54 25.25
N PHE A 27 8.99 -8.78 26.18
CA PHE A 27 8.75 -9.48 27.44
C PHE A 27 8.76 -8.53 28.63
N ASP A 28 8.02 -8.87 29.70
CA ASP A 28 7.91 -8.07 30.92
C ASP A 28 9.25 -7.85 31.65
N ASN A 29 10.21 -8.75 31.45
CA ASN A 29 11.55 -8.67 32.05
C ASN A 29 12.50 -7.72 31.32
N ASN A 30 12.00 -6.92 30.37
CA ASN A 30 12.77 -5.94 29.60
C ASN A 30 13.95 -6.56 28.83
N THR A 31 13.86 -7.85 28.48
CA THR A 31 14.87 -8.53 27.67
C THR A 31 14.83 -8.01 26.24
N GLU A 32 15.98 -7.55 25.77
CA GLU A 32 16.18 -7.10 24.39
C GLU A 32 16.39 -8.30 23.46
N VAL A 33 15.56 -8.37 22.43
CA VAL A 33 15.65 -9.39 21.39
C VAL A 33 16.63 -8.93 20.33
N ARG A 34 17.52 -9.81 19.88
CA ARG A 34 18.46 -9.49 18.80
C ARG A 34 17.76 -9.57 17.46
N ILE A 35 18.06 -8.61 16.59
CA ILE A 35 17.49 -8.53 15.23
C ILE A 35 17.70 -9.80 14.39
N GLY A 36 18.83 -10.48 14.55
CA GLY A 36 19.14 -11.72 13.81
C GLY A 36 18.46 -12.97 14.36
N ASP A 37 17.84 -12.88 15.54
CA ASP A 37 17.14 -14.00 16.16
C ASP A 37 15.62 -13.96 15.83
N ILE A 38 15.15 -12.95 15.09
CA ILE A 38 13.73 -12.76 14.76
C ILE A 38 13.46 -12.77 13.26
N HIS A 39 12.41 -13.48 12.87
CA HIS A 39 12.01 -13.58 11.48
C HIS A 39 10.49 -13.71 11.32
N LEU A 40 9.96 -13.14 10.24
CA LEU A 40 8.55 -13.27 9.86
C LEU A 40 8.35 -14.48 8.92
N GLY A 41 7.35 -15.31 9.22
CA GLY A 41 6.91 -16.42 8.37
C GLY A 41 8.06 -17.32 7.91
N ASP A 42 8.30 -17.38 6.59
CA ASP A 42 9.35 -18.19 5.95
C ASP A 42 10.78 -17.64 6.18
N ASN A 43 11.11 -17.28 7.42
CA ASN A 43 12.38 -16.72 7.87
C ASN A 43 12.76 -15.38 7.22
N CYS A 44 11.78 -14.53 6.89
CA CYS A 44 12.06 -13.21 6.37
C CYS A 44 12.62 -12.26 7.47
N PRO A 45 13.72 -11.55 7.20
CA PRO A 45 14.38 -10.72 8.21
C PRO A 45 13.63 -9.42 8.49
N VAL A 46 14.04 -8.70 9.54
CA VAL A 46 13.59 -7.32 9.80
C VAL A 46 13.97 -6.42 8.63
N THR A 47 13.01 -5.62 8.14
CA THR A 47 13.25 -4.68 7.03
C THR A 47 13.77 -3.34 7.52
N ARG A 48 13.40 -2.92 8.73
CA ARG A 48 13.83 -1.63 9.30
C ARG A 48 13.93 -1.66 10.82
N LEU A 49 14.97 -1.00 11.32
CA LEU A 49 15.17 -0.72 12.74
C LEU A 49 14.56 0.64 13.11
N LEU A 50 13.66 0.66 14.10
CA LEU A 50 13.12 1.88 14.71
C LEU A 50 13.60 1.98 16.16
N SER A 51 13.46 3.15 16.79
CA SER A 51 14.00 3.40 18.14
C SER A 51 13.53 2.41 19.21
N PHE A 52 12.30 1.89 19.08
CA PHE A 52 11.70 0.97 20.06
C PHE A 52 11.11 -0.30 19.43
N ASN A 53 11.15 -0.41 18.10
CA ASN A 53 10.49 -1.49 17.38
C ASN A 53 11.34 -1.99 16.22
N TYR A 54 11.22 -3.27 15.95
CA TYR A 54 11.60 -3.86 14.68
C TYR A 54 10.39 -3.80 13.73
N GLU A 55 10.63 -3.43 12.48
CA GLU A 55 9.61 -3.34 11.46
C GLU A 55 9.87 -4.39 10.37
N PHE A 56 8.81 -5.14 10.03
CA PHE A 56 8.75 -6.07 8.92
C PHE A 56 7.74 -5.52 7.92
N SER A 57 8.18 -5.22 6.70
CA SER A 57 7.32 -4.69 5.62
C SER A 57 7.47 -5.57 4.39
N TYR A 58 6.46 -6.41 4.14
CA TYR A 58 6.52 -7.41 3.08
C TYR A 58 5.25 -7.44 2.25
N PRO A 59 5.34 -7.76 0.95
CA PRO A 59 4.17 -8.10 0.15
C PRO A 59 3.45 -9.32 0.74
N VAL A 60 2.12 -9.33 0.71
CA VAL A 60 1.29 -10.45 1.21
C VAL A 60 1.55 -11.76 0.45
N THR A 61 2.10 -11.68 -0.75
CA THR A 61 2.50 -12.84 -1.58
C THR A 61 3.87 -13.41 -1.22
N SER A 62 4.55 -12.86 -0.22
CA SER A 62 5.91 -13.25 0.19
C SER A 62 5.96 -13.79 1.62
N CYS A 63 7.10 -14.35 2.01
CA CYS A 63 7.38 -14.76 3.40
C CYS A 63 6.37 -15.75 3.99
N GLY A 64 5.69 -16.56 3.17
CA GLY A 64 4.69 -17.51 3.64
C GLY A 64 3.46 -16.85 4.28
N ILE A 65 3.22 -15.56 4.04
CA ILE A 65 2.06 -14.83 4.55
C ILE A 65 0.80 -15.43 3.92
N LYS A 66 -0.18 -15.76 4.77
CA LYS A 66 -1.43 -16.40 4.34
C LYS A 66 -2.55 -15.37 4.31
N LYS A 67 -3.20 -15.20 3.15
CA LYS A 67 -4.43 -14.43 3.04
C LYS A 67 -5.60 -15.39 2.94
N ILE A 68 -6.55 -15.29 3.86
CA ILE A 68 -7.78 -16.08 3.87
C ILE A 68 -8.99 -15.15 3.79
N MET A 69 -10.04 -15.60 3.13
CA MET A 69 -11.33 -14.91 3.18
C MET A 69 -11.94 -15.14 4.56
N PHE A 70 -12.19 -14.07 5.30
CA PHE A 70 -12.75 -14.07 6.65
C PHE A 70 -14.08 -13.32 6.64
N GLN A 71 -15.19 -14.05 6.63
CA GLN A 71 -16.53 -13.51 6.33
C GLN A 71 -16.67 -13.00 4.89
N ARG A 72 -17.92 -12.85 4.43
CA ARG A 72 -18.28 -12.75 3.01
C ARG A 72 -17.51 -11.69 2.21
N ASN A 73 -16.99 -10.64 2.87
CA ASN A 73 -16.33 -9.51 2.22
C ASN A 73 -15.03 -9.06 2.91
N ASP A 74 -14.56 -9.69 3.98
CA ASP A 74 -13.33 -9.26 4.65
C ASP A 74 -12.27 -10.34 4.43
N ASP A 75 -11.01 -9.93 4.31
CA ASP A 75 -9.87 -10.84 4.25
C ASP A 75 -9.10 -10.75 5.56
N ALA A 76 -8.62 -11.89 6.06
CA ALA A 76 -7.66 -11.94 7.15
C ALA A 76 -6.29 -12.33 6.58
N ILE A 77 -5.30 -11.52 6.90
CA ILE A 77 -3.89 -11.80 6.65
C ILE A 77 -3.29 -12.37 7.93
N LEU A 78 -2.73 -13.56 7.82
CA LEU A 78 -2.16 -14.35 8.89
C LEU A 78 -0.67 -14.59 8.62
N SER A 79 0.15 -14.37 9.65
CA SER A 79 1.57 -14.69 9.65
C SER A 79 2.04 -14.89 11.09
N GLU A 80 3.33 -15.03 11.29
CA GLU A 80 3.94 -15.25 12.60
C GLU A 80 5.34 -14.68 12.65
N ILE A 81 5.72 -14.09 13.77
CA ILE A 81 7.12 -13.77 14.05
C ILE A 81 7.69 -14.87 14.94
N SER A 82 8.74 -15.52 14.46
CA SER A 82 9.53 -16.47 15.23
C SER A 82 10.70 -15.76 15.89
N TYR A 83 10.92 -16.03 17.17
CA TYR A 83 12.09 -15.62 17.94
C TYR A 83 12.86 -16.87 18.37
N ARG A 84 14.07 -17.04 17.83
CA ARG A 84 14.92 -18.23 17.99
C ARG A 84 16.29 -17.85 18.56
N PRO A 85 16.36 -17.54 19.87
CA PRO A 85 17.64 -17.29 20.52
C PRO A 85 18.49 -18.57 20.58
N ARG A 86 19.83 -18.42 20.51
CA ARG A 86 20.76 -19.58 20.50
C ARG A 86 20.65 -20.52 21.70
N SER A 87 20.25 -20.01 22.86
CA SER A 87 20.34 -20.72 24.16
C SER A 87 19.01 -20.85 24.89
N HIS A 88 17.89 -20.46 24.28
CA HIS A 88 16.58 -20.49 24.93
C HIS A 88 15.52 -21.12 24.03
N THR A 89 14.34 -21.34 24.61
CA THR A 89 13.16 -21.83 23.88
C THR A 89 12.79 -20.87 22.77
N THR A 90 12.33 -21.42 21.65
CA THR A 90 11.74 -20.63 20.57
C THR A 90 10.40 -20.07 21.02
N TYR A 91 10.14 -18.82 20.67
CA TYR A 91 8.86 -18.16 20.90
C TYR A 91 8.26 -17.75 19.57
N GLU A 92 6.94 -17.82 19.52
CA GLU A 92 6.15 -17.55 18.34
C GLU A 92 5.11 -16.50 18.68
N PHE A 93 5.04 -15.45 17.86
CA PHE A 93 4.13 -14.34 18.05
C PHE A 93 3.18 -14.26 16.86
N PRO A 94 1.87 -14.52 17.07
CA PRO A 94 0.92 -14.54 15.97
C PRO A 94 0.70 -13.13 15.41
N VAL A 95 0.63 -13.02 14.09
CA VAL A 95 0.28 -11.80 13.37
C VAL A 95 -1.06 -12.02 12.68
N VAL A 96 -2.04 -11.20 13.05
CA VAL A 96 -3.38 -11.20 12.42
C VAL A 96 -3.72 -9.77 12.04
N CYS A 97 -4.14 -9.57 10.79
CA CYS A 97 -4.59 -8.28 10.30
C CYS A 97 -5.79 -8.44 9.37
N PHE A 98 -6.78 -7.58 9.50
CA PHE A 98 -8.01 -7.64 8.71
C PHE A 98 -8.03 -6.55 7.65
N VAL A 99 -8.33 -6.93 6.41
CA VAL A 99 -8.53 -6.03 5.28
C VAL A 99 -10.01 -6.01 4.95
N LYS A 100 -10.61 -4.83 4.97
CA LYS A 100 -12.00 -4.63 4.53
C LYS A 100 -12.04 -4.53 3.01
N ARG A 101 -12.83 -5.35 2.33
CA ARG A 101 -13.10 -5.10 0.90
C ARG A 101 -14.17 -4.03 0.77
N LEU A 102 -13.77 -2.89 0.25
CA LEU A 102 -14.71 -1.84 -0.15
C LEU A 102 -15.47 -2.31 -1.39
N LYS A 103 -16.77 -2.57 -1.23
CA LYS A 103 -17.67 -2.74 -2.38
C LYS A 103 -18.07 -1.35 -2.85
N PHE A 104 -17.57 -0.94 -4.01
CA PHE A 104 -18.19 0.16 -4.75
C PHE A 104 -19.50 -0.38 -5.33
N PRO A 105 -20.67 0.19 -4.97
CA PRO A 105 -21.88 -0.11 -5.72
C PRO A 105 -21.62 0.25 -7.17
N SER A 106 -21.87 -0.66 -8.11
CA SER A 106 -21.65 -0.45 -9.55
C SER A 106 -22.48 0.69 -10.17
N ALA A 107 -23.18 1.50 -9.35
CA ALA A 107 -24.06 2.59 -9.75
C ALA A 107 -23.65 3.92 -9.08
N MET A 108 -22.39 4.33 -9.22
CA MET A 108 -22.07 5.76 -9.19
C MET A 108 -22.43 6.31 -10.58
N HIS A 109 -23.69 6.66 -10.80
CA HIS A 109 -24.05 7.50 -11.94
C HIS A 109 -23.39 8.86 -11.72
N PHE A 110 -22.25 9.09 -12.36
CA PHE A 110 -21.71 10.43 -12.53
C PHE A 110 -22.71 11.19 -13.41
N GLY A 111 -23.66 11.89 -12.78
CA GLY A 111 -24.61 12.73 -13.47
C GLY A 111 -23.90 13.91 -14.09
N MET A 112 -23.60 13.84 -15.39
CA MET A 112 -23.47 15.03 -16.21
C MET A 112 -24.88 15.61 -16.39
N SER A 113 -25.26 16.59 -15.57
CA SER A 113 -26.38 17.46 -15.90
C SER A 113 -25.96 18.29 -17.12
N GLY A 114 -26.30 17.82 -18.31
CA GLY A 114 -26.20 18.61 -19.52
C GLY A 114 -27.12 19.83 -19.37
N PHE A 115 -26.55 21.03 -19.48
CA PHE A 115 -27.37 22.22 -19.71
C PHE A 115 -27.93 22.10 -21.13
N ASP A 116 -29.26 22.02 -21.23
CA ASP A 116 -29.97 22.05 -22.51
C ASP A 116 -29.78 23.41 -23.17
N ALA A 117 -28.77 23.52 -24.03
CA ALA A 117 -28.56 24.67 -24.88
C ALA A 117 -29.54 24.64 -26.07
N ASN A 118 -30.85 24.71 -25.81
CA ASN A 118 -31.86 24.90 -26.86
C ASN A 118 -33.17 25.51 -26.31
N THR A 119 -33.05 26.69 -25.69
CA THR A 119 -34.08 27.73 -25.85
C THR A 119 -33.48 28.81 -26.75
N LEU A 120 -33.06 28.40 -27.96
CA LEU A 120 -32.63 29.32 -29.01
C LEU A 120 -33.90 29.94 -29.60
N LYS A 121 -34.13 31.20 -29.24
CA LYS A 121 -35.16 32.06 -29.85
C LYS A 121 -34.99 32.09 -31.37
N GLU A 122 -36.13 32.23 -32.00
CA GLU A 122 -36.41 32.31 -33.43
C GLU A 122 -35.29 32.90 -34.31
N ILE A 123 -35.04 32.20 -35.41
CA ILE A 123 -34.25 32.60 -36.57
C ILE A 123 -35.00 33.70 -37.35
N PRO A 124 -34.31 34.64 -38.02
CA PRO A 124 -34.51 34.68 -39.48
C PRO A 124 -33.27 34.40 -40.32
N GLN A 125 -33.56 33.73 -41.43
CA GLN A 125 -32.72 32.97 -42.32
C GLN A 125 -31.76 33.83 -43.15
N LYS A 126 -30.60 33.27 -43.54
CA LYS A 126 -30.13 33.39 -44.94
C LYS A 126 -29.09 32.33 -45.35
N SER A 127 -29.56 31.48 -46.27
CA SER A 127 -28.91 30.94 -47.48
C SER A 127 -27.63 30.08 -47.43
N LYS A 128 -27.78 28.88 -48.02
CA LYS A 128 -26.84 28.09 -48.88
C LYS A 128 -25.62 27.46 -48.19
N GLN A 129 -25.12 26.28 -48.52
CA GLN A 129 -25.51 25.11 -49.33
C GLN A 129 -24.42 24.05 -49.06
N GLU A 130 -24.81 22.78 -49.11
CA GLU A 130 -24.00 21.58 -49.40
C GLU A 130 -23.13 20.85 -48.36
N SER A 131 -23.29 19.53 -48.47
CA SER A 131 -22.77 18.37 -47.74
C SER A 131 -21.31 18.05 -48.04
N THR A 132 -20.52 17.65 -47.04
CA THR A 132 -19.77 16.36 -47.00
C THR A 132 -19.09 16.13 -45.65
N ALA A 133 -18.90 14.86 -45.28
CA ALA A 133 -18.65 14.34 -43.93
C ALA A 133 -17.14 14.25 -43.50
N PRO A 134 -16.74 13.48 -42.46
CA PRO A 134 -16.12 13.96 -41.21
C PRO A 134 -14.61 13.70 -41.11
N THR A 135 -13.86 14.51 -40.33
CA THR A 135 -12.45 14.22 -40.02
C THR A 135 -12.16 14.24 -38.50
N GLN A 136 -12.06 13.01 -37.98
CA GLN A 136 -11.14 12.46 -36.98
C GLN A 136 -10.97 13.11 -35.59
N SER A 137 -11.19 12.25 -34.59
CA SER A 137 -10.98 12.41 -33.16
C SER A 137 -9.52 12.68 -32.80
N LYS A 138 -9.29 13.61 -31.86
CA LYS A 138 -7.99 13.77 -31.19
C LYS A 138 -7.95 12.93 -29.91
N THR A 139 -7.14 11.88 -29.97
CA THR A 139 -6.56 11.16 -28.83
C THR A 139 -5.78 12.15 -27.94
N TRP A 140 -6.07 12.18 -26.64
CA TRP A 140 -5.28 12.96 -25.68
C TRP A 140 -4.26 12.05 -24.98
N ALA A 141 -2.98 12.43 -25.05
CA ALA A 141 -1.88 11.76 -24.34
C ALA A 141 -1.38 12.68 -23.20
N PRO A 142 -1.01 12.13 -22.02
CA PRO A 142 -0.50 12.93 -20.92
C PRO A 142 0.94 13.39 -21.17
N ASN A 143 1.19 14.69 -21.00
CA ASN A 143 2.53 15.27 -21.06
C ASN A 143 3.28 15.07 -19.74
N PHE A 144 4.29 14.19 -19.71
CA PHE A 144 5.31 14.19 -18.66
C PHE A 144 6.44 15.15 -19.07
N LYS A 145 6.57 16.28 -18.36
CA LYS A 145 7.76 17.12 -18.47
C LYS A 145 8.91 16.48 -17.70
N SER A 146 9.91 15.98 -18.42
CA SER A 146 11.19 15.51 -17.90
C SER A 146 11.99 16.66 -17.29
N VAL A 147 12.43 16.51 -16.04
CA VAL A 147 13.47 17.38 -15.45
C VAL A 147 14.84 16.79 -15.80
N ASN A 148 15.67 17.62 -16.43
CA ASN A 148 16.98 17.27 -16.97
C ASN A 148 17.98 16.78 -15.91
N LYS A 149 18.62 15.65 -16.21
CA LYS A 149 19.98 15.30 -15.74
C LYS A 149 20.97 16.10 -16.59
N GLU A 150 21.72 17.01 -15.97
CA GLU A 150 23.18 17.17 -16.11
C GLU A 150 23.63 18.53 -15.56
N ARG A 151 24.44 18.50 -14.50
CA ARG A 151 25.66 19.31 -14.44
C ARG A 151 26.65 18.65 -13.48
N LEU A 152 27.46 17.76 -14.05
CA LEU A 152 28.82 17.54 -13.59
C LEU A 152 29.60 18.85 -13.78
N SER A 153 30.18 19.39 -12.71
CA SER A 153 31.49 20.06 -12.78
C SER A 153 32.10 20.20 -11.39
N LYS A 154 33.08 19.34 -11.13
CA LYS A 154 34.36 19.59 -10.44
C LYS A 154 34.47 20.86 -9.59
N LYS A 155 34.76 20.68 -8.30
CA LYS A 155 35.77 21.46 -7.56
C LYS A 155 36.46 20.54 -6.54
N SER A 156 37.60 19.98 -6.94
CA SER A 156 38.74 19.83 -6.02
C SER A 156 39.47 21.17 -6.00
N LEU A 157 39.93 21.64 -4.83
CA LEU A 157 41.34 21.91 -4.51
C LEU A 157 41.45 22.90 -3.31
N HIS A 158 42.23 22.48 -2.30
CA HIS A 158 42.95 23.23 -1.24
C HIS A 158 42.23 24.32 -0.44
N GLN A 159 42.10 24.12 0.88
CA GLN A 159 43.13 24.52 1.86
C GLN A 159 42.93 23.77 3.18
#